data_AF-A0A838FP38-F1
#
_entry.id   AF-A0A838FP38-F1
#
_cell.length_a   1.000
_cell.length_b   1.000
_cell.length_c   1.000
_cell.angle_alpha   90.00
_cell.angle_beta   90.00
_cell.angle_gamma   90.00
#
_symmetry.space_group_name_H-M   'P 1'
#
loop_
_entity.id
_entity.type
_entity.pdbx_description
1 polymer ?
#
loop_
_entity_poly.entity_id
_entity_poly.type
_entity_poly.pdbx_seq_one_letter_code
_entity_poly.pdbx_strand_id
1 'polypeptide(L)'
;MKRYLLPFLTLVLASAAIAQAPNEQKTFSPEEIAAESKRVNDFFDKTFDDYVARNPETAAQLGLKIDYDKWEDRSDASNIEELARSLQNLATLKREFDFAKLDSQTQLSYQLFEYQAQRRAEGFPYRFHNYPVNQMYGIQSQVPTFLMNIHRVDTLADAEAYIARLNGVPKVFEQVMRGLEIRAEEGIIAPKFTFPLVLDACRRLLTGAPFDNSGGSSTLLEDFTKKVGGLKEIDDATRERLLNEARTALQNSLQPAYQQLISYLEALEKRAPVEGGAWQFPN
;
A
#
# COMPACT_ATOMS: atom_id res chain seq x y z
N MET A 1 -81.36 10.90 64.58
CA MET A 1 -82.21 9.86 63.96
C MET A 1 -81.83 9.72 62.48
N LYS A 2 -81.53 8.48 62.06
CA LYS A 2 -81.41 7.94 60.68
C LYS A 2 -80.42 8.62 59.70
N ARG A 3 -79.28 7.95 59.51
CA ARG A 3 -78.51 7.97 58.25
C ARG A 3 -78.48 6.55 57.70
N TYR A 4 -78.90 6.38 56.45
CA TYR A 4 -78.78 5.15 55.68
C TYR A 4 -78.34 5.49 54.25
N LEU A 5 -77.54 4.57 53.70
CA LEU A 5 -77.34 4.20 52.29
C LEU A 5 -76.22 4.89 51.46
N LEU A 6 -75.18 4.08 51.21
CA LEU A 6 -74.25 4.04 50.06
C LEU A 6 -75.01 3.90 48.72
N PRO A 7 -74.43 4.21 47.52
CA PRO A 7 -73.31 3.45 46.97
C PRO A 7 -72.30 4.16 46.03
N PHE A 8 -71.18 3.44 45.80
CA PHE A 8 -70.16 3.56 44.75
C PHE A 8 -70.75 3.64 43.32
N LEU A 9 -70.09 4.30 42.36
CA LEU A 9 -69.33 3.65 41.25
C LEU A 9 -68.80 4.63 40.16
N THR A 10 -67.66 4.21 39.60
CA THR A 10 -67.06 4.49 38.26
C THR A 10 -66.43 5.86 37.96
N LEU A 11 -65.10 5.87 38.04
CA LEU A 11 -64.19 6.82 37.40
C LEU A 11 -63.88 6.30 35.98
N VAL A 12 -64.24 7.07 34.95
CA VAL A 12 -63.87 6.78 33.55
C VAL A 12 -62.50 7.40 33.28
N LEU A 13 -61.48 6.57 33.07
CA LEU A 13 -60.16 6.97 32.58
C LEU A 13 -60.21 7.06 31.05
N ALA A 14 -60.16 8.28 30.52
CA ALA A 14 -60.02 8.53 29.09
C ALA A 14 -58.55 8.29 28.67
N SER A 15 -58.30 7.21 27.94
CA SER A 15 -57.01 6.97 27.28
C SER A 15 -56.90 7.89 26.05
N ALA A 16 -56.03 8.89 26.13
CA ALA A 16 -55.61 9.66 24.96
C ALA A 16 -54.67 8.79 24.12
N ALA A 17 -55.16 8.30 22.98
CA ALA A 17 -54.33 7.67 21.96
C ALA A 17 -53.46 8.75 21.31
N ILE A 18 -52.16 8.74 21.58
CA ILE A 18 -51.17 9.52 20.84
C ILE A 18 -51.04 8.85 19.47
N ALA A 19 -51.67 9.45 18.45
CA ALA A 19 -51.45 9.05 17.06
C ALA A 19 -50.00 9.41 16.68
N GLN A 20 -49.14 8.40 16.55
CA GLN A 20 -47.85 8.55 15.88
C GLN A 20 -48.12 8.91 14.41
N ALA A 21 -47.65 10.07 13.97
CA ALA A 21 -47.66 10.43 12.57
C ALA A 21 -46.88 9.35 11.78
N PRO A 22 -47.38 8.91 10.60
CA PRO A 22 -46.65 7.96 9.78
C PRO A 22 -45.29 8.57 9.43
N ASN A 23 -44.22 7.84 9.73
CA ASN A 23 -42.88 8.16 9.28
C ASN A 23 -42.89 8.03 7.75
N GLU A 24 -43.04 9.14 7.02
CA GLU A 24 -42.86 9.19 5.58
C GLU A 24 -41.40 8.81 5.28
N GLN A 25 -41.15 7.52 5.07
CA GLN A 25 -39.91 7.07 4.47
C GLN A 25 -39.82 7.74 3.09
N LYS A 26 -38.85 8.64 2.91
CA LYS A 26 -38.50 9.17 1.59
C LYS A 26 -38.27 7.98 0.65
N THR A 27 -39.18 7.81 -0.29
CA THR A 27 -39.06 6.85 -1.39
C THR A 27 -38.42 7.56 -2.57
N PHE A 28 -37.26 7.08 -3.01
CA PHE A 28 -36.57 7.60 -4.19
C PHE A 28 -37.02 6.84 -5.45
N SER A 29 -37.11 7.54 -6.58
CA SER A 29 -37.38 6.91 -7.87
C SER A 29 -36.19 6.03 -8.32
N PRO A 30 -36.42 5.00 -9.16
CA PRO A 30 -35.34 4.20 -9.72
C PRO A 30 -34.28 5.04 -10.46
N GLU A 31 -34.71 6.09 -11.17
CA GLU A 31 -33.82 6.99 -11.92
C GLU A 31 -32.94 7.82 -10.97
N GLU A 32 -33.51 8.28 -9.87
CA GLU A 32 -32.80 8.97 -8.81
C GLU A 32 -31.74 8.10 -8.14
N ILE A 33 -32.08 6.84 -7.86
CA ILE A 33 -31.16 5.87 -7.27
C ILE A 33 -30.01 5.59 -8.24
N ALA A 34 -30.32 5.30 -9.51
CA ALA A 34 -29.32 5.02 -10.53
C ALA A 34 -28.37 6.21 -10.75
N ALA A 35 -28.90 7.44 -10.76
CA ALA A 35 -28.11 8.64 -10.93
C ALA A 35 -27.15 8.88 -9.74
N GLU A 36 -27.63 8.72 -8.51
CA GLU A 36 -26.79 8.92 -7.32
C GLU A 36 -25.75 7.81 -7.17
N SER A 37 -26.14 6.55 -7.40
CA SER A 37 -25.19 5.44 -7.44
C SER A 37 -24.09 5.66 -8.48
N LYS A 38 -24.44 6.13 -9.68
CA LYS A 38 -23.44 6.44 -10.71
C LYS A 38 -22.48 7.53 -10.22
N ARG A 39 -22.99 8.61 -9.63
CA ARG A 39 -22.14 9.70 -9.11
C ARG A 39 -21.16 9.21 -8.05
N VAL A 40 -21.59 8.33 -7.15
CA VAL A 40 -20.73 7.71 -6.13
C VAL A 40 -19.67 6.81 -6.76
N ASN A 41 -20.06 5.96 -7.72
CA ASN A 41 -19.12 5.07 -8.41
C ASN A 41 -18.07 5.86 -9.21
N ASP A 42 -18.48 6.92 -9.92
CA ASP A 42 -17.55 7.82 -10.63
C ASP A 42 -16.54 8.47 -9.64
N PHE A 43 -16.96 8.77 -8.41
CA PHE A 43 -16.07 9.29 -7.36
C PHE A 43 -15.10 8.22 -6.85
N PHE A 44 -15.53 6.96 -6.70
CA PHE A 44 -14.64 5.86 -6.33
C PHE A 44 -13.60 5.60 -7.41
N ASP A 45 -14.01 5.55 -8.68
CA ASP A 45 -13.12 5.38 -9.82
C ASP A 45 -12.07 6.50 -9.84
N LYS A 46 -12.51 7.76 -9.73
CA LYS A 46 -11.57 8.89 -9.67
C LYS A 46 -10.59 8.79 -8.50
N THR A 47 -11.07 8.42 -7.32
CA THR A 47 -10.22 8.30 -6.12
C THR A 47 -9.18 7.19 -6.31
N PHE A 48 -9.56 6.09 -6.94
CA PHE A 48 -8.65 5.00 -7.27
C PHE A 48 -7.64 5.41 -8.33
N ASP A 49 -8.06 6.07 -9.41
CA ASP A 49 -7.17 6.57 -10.46
C ASP A 49 -6.16 7.57 -9.91
N ASP A 50 -6.59 8.51 -9.05
CA ASP A 50 -5.70 9.47 -8.38
C ASP A 50 -4.67 8.76 -7.48
N TYR A 51 -5.05 7.64 -6.84
CA TYR A 51 -4.13 6.81 -6.07
C TYR A 51 -3.13 6.09 -6.98
N VAL A 52 -3.60 5.42 -8.02
CA VAL A 52 -2.73 4.72 -8.99
C VAL A 52 -1.75 5.67 -9.66
N ALA A 53 -2.17 6.89 -10.01
CA ALA A 53 -1.33 7.89 -10.65
C ALA A 53 -0.14 8.35 -9.79
N ARG A 54 -0.21 8.20 -8.46
CA ARG A 54 0.86 8.57 -7.51
C ARG A 54 1.67 7.37 -7.04
N ASN A 55 1.26 6.16 -7.41
CA ASN A 55 1.84 4.90 -6.94
C ASN A 55 2.34 4.07 -8.13
N PRO A 56 3.53 4.39 -8.69
CA PRO A 56 4.01 3.80 -9.94
C PRO A 56 4.25 2.28 -9.89
N GLU A 57 4.48 1.70 -8.71
CA GLU A 57 4.60 0.24 -8.56
C GLU A 57 3.22 -0.41 -8.59
N THR A 58 2.25 0.17 -7.89
CA THR A 58 0.83 -0.22 -7.99
C THR A 58 0.33 -0.14 -9.43
N ALA A 59 0.62 0.95 -10.14
CA ALA A 59 0.27 1.10 -11.55
C ALA A 59 0.86 -0.04 -12.39
N ALA A 60 2.13 -0.36 -12.19
CA ALA A 60 2.81 -1.45 -12.89
C ALA A 60 2.18 -2.83 -12.61
N GLN A 61 1.76 -3.09 -11.36
CA GLN A 61 1.06 -4.33 -10.99
C GLN A 61 -0.30 -4.47 -11.70
N LEU A 62 -0.96 -3.35 -11.99
CA LEU A 62 -2.20 -3.30 -12.78
C LEU A 62 -1.94 -3.35 -14.30
N GLY A 63 -0.69 -3.47 -14.73
CA GLY A 63 -0.29 -3.49 -16.14
C GLY A 63 -0.20 -2.10 -16.78
N LEU A 64 -0.27 -1.03 -15.99
CA LEU A 64 -0.16 0.36 -16.43
C LEU A 64 1.30 0.85 -16.35
N LYS A 65 1.71 1.70 -17.29
CA LYS A 65 3.08 2.25 -17.37
C LYS A 65 3.13 3.73 -16.96
N ILE A 66 2.45 4.08 -15.87
CA ILE A 66 2.46 5.44 -15.31
C ILE A 66 3.73 5.62 -14.48
N ASP A 67 4.50 6.70 -14.73
CA ASP A 67 5.74 7.00 -14.02
C ASP A 67 6.67 5.77 -13.90
N TYR A 68 6.80 5.04 -15.01
CA TYR A 68 7.32 3.67 -15.03
C TYR A 68 8.80 3.53 -14.67
N ASP A 69 9.50 4.66 -14.64
CA ASP A 69 10.89 4.85 -14.24
C ASP A 69 11.07 5.10 -12.73
N LYS A 70 9.97 5.25 -11.97
CA LYS A 70 9.99 5.61 -10.55
C LYS A 70 9.64 4.44 -9.63
N TRP A 71 10.13 4.55 -8.40
CA TRP A 71 9.69 3.78 -7.23
C TRP A 71 8.71 4.62 -6.40
N GLU A 72 7.82 3.95 -5.67
CA GLU A 72 6.93 4.61 -4.70
C GLU A 72 7.73 5.27 -3.56
N ASP A 73 7.27 6.43 -3.11
CA ASP A 73 7.85 7.13 -1.96
C ASP A 73 7.40 6.44 -0.65
N ARG A 74 8.35 5.81 0.03
CA ARG A 74 8.14 5.04 1.26
C ARG A 74 8.41 5.84 2.54
N SER A 75 8.63 7.15 2.43
CA SER A 75 8.86 8.01 3.59
C SER A 75 7.65 8.10 4.52
N ASP A 76 7.87 8.47 5.79
CA ASP A 76 6.76 8.72 6.71
C ASP A 76 5.90 9.91 6.27
N ALA A 77 6.52 10.93 5.67
CA ALA A 77 5.82 12.07 5.08
C ALA A 77 4.81 11.64 4.01
N SER A 78 5.22 10.76 3.08
CA SER A 78 4.34 10.16 2.08
C SER A 78 3.18 9.40 2.73
N ASN A 79 3.45 8.60 3.78
CA ASN A 79 2.41 7.88 4.51
C ASN A 79 1.38 8.80 5.19
N ILE A 80 1.83 9.90 5.80
CA ILE A 80 0.97 10.94 6.41
C ILE A 80 0.09 11.59 5.33
N GLU A 81 0.70 11.92 4.21
CA GLU A 81 0.04 12.51 3.06
C GLU A 81 -1.05 11.61 2.46
N GLU A 82 -0.78 10.30 2.34
CA GLU A 82 -1.78 9.34 1.87
C GLU A 82 -2.93 9.16 2.87
N LEU A 83 -2.65 9.18 4.19
CA LEU A 83 -3.71 9.16 5.20
C LEU A 83 -4.60 10.39 5.07
N ALA A 84 -4.00 11.58 4.95
CA ALA A 84 -4.75 12.83 4.83
C ALA A 84 -5.70 12.81 3.62
N ARG A 85 -5.22 12.31 2.47
CA ARG A 85 -6.05 12.11 1.27
C ARG A 85 -7.19 11.11 1.51
N SER A 86 -6.90 9.98 2.15
CA SER A 86 -7.93 8.98 2.49
C SER A 86 -9.03 9.57 3.37
N LEU A 87 -8.67 10.38 4.37
CA LEU A 87 -9.62 11.05 5.26
C LEU A 87 -10.41 12.16 4.55
N GLN A 88 -9.76 12.92 3.67
CA GLN A 88 -10.42 13.93 2.84
C GLN A 88 -11.45 13.30 1.89
N ASN A 89 -11.11 12.17 1.28
CA ASN A 89 -12.03 11.45 0.40
C ASN A 89 -13.20 10.87 1.20
N LEU A 90 -12.98 10.36 2.42
CA LEU A 90 -14.06 9.93 3.31
C LEU A 90 -14.99 11.09 3.69
N ALA A 91 -14.43 12.25 4.03
CA ALA A 91 -15.22 13.44 4.35
C ALA A 91 -16.06 13.91 3.14
N THR A 92 -15.48 13.85 1.95
CA THR A 92 -16.17 14.16 0.68
C THR A 92 -17.31 13.17 0.44
N LEU A 93 -17.04 11.87 0.59
CA LEU A 93 -18.03 10.80 0.45
C LEU A 93 -19.26 11.06 1.34
N LYS A 94 -19.04 11.37 2.63
CA LYS A 94 -20.12 11.63 3.60
C LYS A 94 -20.88 12.92 3.36
N ARG A 95 -20.25 13.91 2.75
CA ARG A 95 -20.84 15.24 2.53
C ARG A 95 -21.66 15.28 1.24
N GLU A 96 -21.20 14.62 0.18
CA GLU A 96 -21.68 14.87 -1.18
C GLU A 96 -22.67 13.84 -1.70
N PHE A 97 -22.80 12.68 -1.03
CA PHE A 97 -23.62 11.57 -1.50
C PHE A 97 -24.61 11.09 -0.45
N ASP A 98 -25.86 10.89 -0.86
CA ASP A 98 -26.94 10.43 0.03
C ASP A 98 -27.01 8.89 0.04
N PHE A 99 -26.52 8.27 1.13
CA PHE A 99 -26.51 6.82 1.31
C PHE A 99 -27.88 6.15 1.10
N ALA A 100 -28.98 6.83 1.50
CA ALA A 100 -30.32 6.27 1.37
C ALA A 100 -30.81 6.25 -0.09
N LYS A 101 -30.17 7.02 -0.97
CA LYS A 101 -30.46 7.13 -2.40
C LYS A 101 -29.56 6.23 -3.26
N LEU A 102 -28.83 5.30 -2.65
CA LEU A 102 -27.96 4.36 -3.36
C LEU A 102 -28.64 3.01 -3.55
N ASP A 103 -28.31 2.33 -4.65
CA ASP A 103 -28.64 0.91 -4.80
C ASP A 103 -27.82 0.05 -3.82
N SER A 104 -28.26 -1.19 -3.61
CA SER A 104 -27.67 -2.08 -2.61
C SER A 104 -26.18 -2.37 -2.85
N GLN A 105 -25.75 -2.46 -4.10
CA GLN A 105 -24.35 -2.72 -4.44
C GLN A 105 -23.48 -1.50 -4.12
N THR A 106 -23.95 -0.30 -4.48
CA THR A 106 -23.24 0.95 -4.22
C THR A 106 -23.22 1.29 -2.73
N GLN A 107 -24.28 0.95 -1.98
CA GLN A 107 -24.29 1.01 -0.52
C GLN A 107 -23.19 0.14 0.10
N LEU A 108 -22.99 -1.08 -0.41
CA LEU A 108 -21.90 -1.94 0.06
C LEU A 108 -20.53 -1.32 -0.24
N SER A 109 -20.32 -0.83 -1.46
CA SER A 109 -19.07 -0.14 -1.84
C SER A 109 -18.80 1.09 -0.97
N TYR A 110 -19.84 1.89 -0.68
CA TYR A 110 -19.78 3.02 0.24
C TYR A 110 -19.31 2.60 1.64
N GLN A 111 -19.93 1.56 2.20
CA GLN A 111 -19.58 1.05 3.52
C GLN A 111 -18.14 0.50 3.56
N LEU A 112 -17.70 -0.18 2.50
CA LEU A 112 -16.34 -0.67 2.38
C LEU A 112 -15.33 0.48 2.29
N PHE A 113 -15.63 1.53 1.52
CA PHE A 113 -14.79 2.71 1.43
C PHE A 113 -14.63 3.38 2.81
N GLU A 114 -15.75 3.60 3.51
CA GLU A 114 -15.75 4.15 4.86
C GLU A 114 -14.94 3.29 5.83
N TYR A 115 -15.19 1.98 5.82
CA TYR A 115 -14.50 1.02 6.67
C TYR A 115 -12.98 1.05 6.43
N GLN A 116 -12.53 1.01 5.17
CA GLN A 116 -11.10 1.03 4.86
C GLN A 116 -10.41 2.31 5.32
N ALA A 117 -11.03 3.47 5.10
CA ALA A 117 -10.49 4.75 5.55
C ALA A 117 -10.43 4.84 7.09
N GLN A 118 -11.45 4.35 7.80
CA GLN A 118 -11.45 4.28 9.27
C GLN A 118 -10.36 3.34 9.79
N ARG A 119 -10.26 2.12 9.24
CA ARG A 119 -9.23 1.14 9.61
C ARG A 119 -7.83 1.68 9.36
N ARG A 120 -7.61 2.42 8.26
CA ARG A 120 -6.34 3.08 7.98
C ARG A 120 -6.02 4.12 9.04
N ALA A 121 -6.97 4.95 9.43
CA ALA A 121 -6.78 5.98 10.46
C ALA A 121 -6.52 5.38 11.85
N GLU A 122 -7.28 4.35 12.24
CA GLU A 122 -7.10 3.61 13.49
C GLU A 122 -5.75 2.91 13.56
N GLY A 123 -5.27 2.37 12.43
CA GLY A 123 -3.98 1.69 12.35
C GLY A 123 -2.77 2.63 12.22
N PHE A 124 -2.98 3.89 11.84
CA PHE A 124 -1.88 4.82 11.55
C PHE A 124 -0.97 5.13 12.74
N PRO A 125 -1.46 5.26 14.00
CA PRO A 125 -0.59 5.36 15.16
C PRO A 125 0.42 4.21 15.24
N TYR A 126 0.04 3.03 14.75
CA TYR A 126 0.84 1.79 14.75
C TYR A 126 1.59 1.54 13.43
N ARG A 127 1.75 2.55 12.55
CA ARG A 127 2.37 2.37 11.22
C ARG A 127 3.82 1.87 11.25
N PHE A 128 4.51 2.05 12.38
CA PHE A 128 5.86 1.53 12.62
C PHE A 128 5.86 0.14 13.26
N HIS A 129 4.70 -0.41 13.63
CA HIS A 129 4.57 -1.72 14.26
C HIS A 129 4.64 -2.87 13.24
N ASN A 130 5.73 -2.93 12.48
CA ASN A 130 6.00 -3.96 11.49
C ASN A 130 7.51 -4.09 11.20
N TYR A 131 7.87 -5.08 10.38
CA TYR A 131 9.24 -5.33 9.96
C TYR A 131 9.35 -5.23 8.42
N PRO A 132 9.69 -4.04 7.87
CA PRO A 132 9.74 -3.84 6.41
C PRO A 132 10.87 -4.65 5.73
N VAL A 133 11.84 -5.09 6.51
CA VAL A 133 12.87 -6.04 6.12
C VAL A 133 12.64 -7.34 6.90
N ASN A 134 12.29 -8.41 6.20
CA ASN A 134 12.03 -9.73 6.76
C ASN A 134 12.24 -10.82 5.69
N GLN A 135 12.31 -12.09 6.11
CA GLN A 135 12.63 -13.24 5.27
C GLN A 135 11.52 -13.68 4.29
N MET A 136 10.27 -13.24 4.50
CA MET A 136 9.12 -13.71 3.71
C MET A 136 8.80 -12.77 2.54
N TYR A 137 8.73 -11.47 2.82
CA TYR A 137 8.30 -10.45 1.86
C TYR A 137 9.00 -9.10 2.10
N GLY A 138 10.20 -9.11 2.70
CA GLY A 138 10.95 -7.89 2.94
C GLY A 138 11.35 -7.17 1.65
N ILE A 139 11.51 -5.85 1.75
CA ILE A 139 11.82 -4.98 0.61
C ILE A 139 13.08 -5.40 -0.16
N GLN A 140 14.06 -6.00 0.53
CA GLN A 140 15.28 -6.51 -0.09
C GLN A 140 15.02 -7.61 -1.13
N SER A 141 13.92 -8.36 -0.98
CA SER A 141 13.47 -9.38 -1.94
C SER A 141 12.41 -8.83 -2.90
N GLN A 142 11.63 -7.82 -2.50
CA GLN A 142 10.62 -7.22 -3.36
C GLN A 142 11.23 -6.44 -4.54
N VAL A 143 12.33 -5.69 -4.32
CA VAL A 143 13.01 -4.93 -5.39
C VAL A 143 13.33 -5.82 -6.61
N PRO A 144 14.07 -6.94 -6.47
CA PRO A 144 14.37 -7.79 -7.61
C PRO A 144 13.12 -8.51 -8.14
N THR A 145 12.21 -8.93 -7.26
CA THR A 145 10.95 -9.58 -7.66
C THR A 145 10.11 -8.67 -8.55
N PHE A 146 10.00 -7.39 -8.20
CA PHE A 146 9.26 -6.40 -8.97
C PHE A 146 9.91 -6.18 -10.34
N LEU A 147 11.23 -5.96 -10.38
CA LEU A 147 11.94 -5.75 -11.64
C LEU A 147 11.80 -6.95 -12.59
N MET A 148 11.96 -8.17 -12.08
CA MET A 148 11.92 -9.36 -12.93
C MET A 148 10.50 -9.70 -13.39
N ASN A 149 9.53 -9.64 -12.48
CA ASN A 149 8.21 -10.23 -12.70
C ASN A 149 7.11 -9.21 -13.03
N ILE A 150 7.26 -7.95 -12.63
CA ILE A 150 6.25 -6.90 -12.83
C ILE A 150 6.69 -5.89 -13.88
N HIS A 151 7.97 -5.47 -13.87
CA HIS A 151 8.49 -4.55 -14.87
C HIS A 151 8.60 -5.24 -16.23
N ARG A 152 7.68 -4.92 -17.14
CA ARG A 152 7.69 -5.36 -18.52
C ARG A 152 8.61 -4.48 -19.35
N VAL A 153 9.36 -5.08 -20.25
CA VAL A 153 10.21 -4.37 -21.20
C VAL A 153 9.72 -4.74 -22.59
N ASP A 154 8.74 -3.98 -23.09
CA ASP A 154 8.14 -4.20 -24.41
C ASP A 154 8.69 -3.20 -25.45
N THR A 155 9.26 -2.08 -24.99
CA THR A 155 9.78 -0.98 -25.80
C THR A 155 11.14 -0.50 -25.29
N LEU A 156 11.82 0.35 -26.06
CA LEU A 156 13.05 1.02 -25.63
C LEU A 156 12.85 1.83 -24.35
N ALA A 157 11.77 2.62 -24.28
CA ALA A 157 11.46 3.45 -23.11
C ALA A 157 11.26 2.61 -21.84
N ASP A 158 10.71 1.39 -21.95
CA ASP A 158 10.59 0.49 -20.81
C ASP A 158 11.97 -0.02 -20.33
N ALA A 159 12.88 -0.32 -21.26
CA ALA A 159 14.23 -0.75 -20.89
C ALA A 159 14.99 0.37 -20.14
N GLU A 160 14.83 1.62 -20.61
CA GLU A 160 15.39 2.80 -19.96
C GLU A 160 14.75 3.05 -18.58
N ALA A 161 13.44 2.85 -18.45
CA ALA A 161 12.72 2.91 -17.18
C ALA A 161 13.18 1.84 -16.17
N TYR A 162 13.49 0.62 -16.64
CA TYR A 162 14.07 -0.43 -15.80
C TYR A 162 15.43 0.02 -15.25
N ILE A 163 16.29 0.58 -16.08
CA ILE A 163 17.61 1.11 -15.68
C ILE A 163 17.44 2.27 -14.70
N ALA A 164 16.49 3.18 -14.93
CA ALA A 164 16.15 4.25 -14.00
C ALA A 164 15.73 3.70 -12.62
N ARG A 165 14.92 2.64 -12.59
CA ARG A 165 14.58 1.94 -11.34
C ARG A 165 15.80 1.30 -10.67
N LEU A 166 16.73 0.69 -11.40
CA LEU A 166 18.00 0.22 -10.81
C LEU A 166 18.76 1.38 -10.13
N ASN A 167 18.84 2.54 -10.80
CA ASN A 167 19.46 3.75 -10.25
C ASN A 167 18.67 4.36 -9.08
N GLY A 168 17.37 4.07 -8.95
CA GLY A 168 16.51 4.52 -7.87
C GLY A 168 16.56 3.68 -6.59
N VAL A 169 17.14 2.47 -6.64
CA VAL A 169 17.25 1.56 -5.46
C VAL A 169 17.92 2.22 -4.24
N PRO A 170 19.00 3.04 -4.38
CA PRO A 170 19.59 3.75 -3.25
C PRO A 170 18.56 4.55 -2.44
N LYS A 171 17.67 5.30 -3.10
CA LYS A 171 16.63 6.10 -2.42
C LYS A 171 15.62 5.21 -1.70
N VAL A 172 15.23 4.09 -2.31
CA VAL A 172 14.32 3.11 -1.69
C VAL A 172 14.92 2.61 -0.37
N PHE A 173 16.17 2.20 -0.37
CA PHE A 173 16.82 1.67 0.84
C PHE A 173 17.14 2.76 1.86
N GLU A 174 17.47 3.98 1.44
CA GLU A 174 17.60 5.12 2.34
C GLU A 174 16.30 5.38 3.12
N GLN A 175 15.15 5.35 2.45
CA GLN A 175 13.85 5.52 3.09
C GLN A 175 13.51 4.37 4.04
N VAL A 176 13.80 3.13 3.63
CA VAL A 176 13.62 1.94 4.47
C VAL A 176 14.49 2.00 5.72
N MET A 177 15.77 2.33 5.59
CA MET A 177 16.70 2.41 6.72
C MET A 177 16.27 3.51 7.70
N ARG A 178 15.86 4.69 7.23
CA ARG A 178 15.25 5.72 8.09
C ARG A 178 14.02 5.20 8.85
N GLY A 179 13.16 4.44 8.17
CA GLY A 179 12.03 3.80 8.82
C GLY A 179 12.44 2.76 9.87
N LEU A 180 13.52 2.00 9.64
CA LEU A 180 14.06 1.04 10.60
C LEU A 180 14.70 1.74 11.80
N GLU A 181 15.31 2.92 11.62
CA GLU A 181 15.88 3.73 12.70
C GLU A 181 14.78 4.18 13.67
N ILE A 182 13.69 4.74 13.16
CA ILE A 182 12.52 5.13 13.97
C ILE A 182 11.99 3.92 14.77
N ARG A 183 11.80 2.78 14.10
CA ARG A 183 11.36 1.54 14.75
C ARG A 183 12.33 1.09 15.84
N ALA A 184 13.63 1.15 15.58
CA ALA A 184 14.65 0.73 16.53
C ALA A 184 14.73 1.66 17.75
N GLU A 185 14.43 2.96 17.59
CA GLU A 185 14.27 3.91 18.71
C GLU A 185 13.07 3.57 19.59
N GLU A 186 11.99 3.04 19.00
CA GLU A 186 10.80 2.55 19.69
C GLU A 186 10.95 1.10 20.22
N GLY A 187 12.12 0.48 20.08
CA GLY A 187 12.38 -0.90 20.49
C GLY A 187 11.78 -1.97 19.55
N ILE A 188 11.24 -1.56 18.41
CA ILE A 188 10.66 -2.43 17.39
C ILE A 188 11.79 -2.90 16.45
N ILE A 189 12.40 -4.02 16.81
CA ILE A 189 13.44 -4.65 15.99
C ILE A 189 12.99 -6.06 15.65
N ALA A 190 13.22 -6.49 14.39
CA ALA A 190 12.91 -7.85 13.99
C ALA A 190 13.62 -8.87 14.90
N PRO A 191 13.04 -10.06 15.13
CA PRO A 191 13.70 -11.07 15.95
C PRO A 191 15.01 -11.54 15.32
N LYS A 192 16.00 -11.87 16.16
CA LYS A 192 17.39 -12.15 15.75
C LYS A 192 17.50 -13.23 14.68
N PHE A 193 16.65 -14.26 14.70
CA PHE A 193 16.66 -15.33 13.72
C PHE A 193 16.34 -14.86 12.28
N THR A 194 15.75 -13.67 12.12
CA THR A 194 15.42 -13.08 10.82
C THR A 194 16.66 -12.59 10.07
N PHE A 195 17.65 -12.06 10.80
CA PHE A 195 18.79 -11.35 10.22
C PHE A 195 19.67 -12.25 9.34
N PRO A 196 20.08 -13.47 9.77
CA PRO A 196 20.89 -14.34 8.91
C PRO A 196 20.23 -14.66 7.57
N LEU A 197 18.91 -14.85 7.55
CA LEU A 197 18.15 -15.17 6.34
C LEU A 197 18.10 -13.97 5.38
N VAL A 198 17.84 -12.78 5.91
CA VAL A 198 17.81 -11.54 5.13
C VAL A 198 19.20 -11.19 4.60
N LEU A 199 20.23 -11.29 5.44
CA LEU A 199 21.62 -10.99 5.06
C LEU A 199 22.13 -11.95 3.97
N ASP A 200 21.82 -13.24 4.09
CA ASP A 200 22.15 -14.22 3.05
C ASP A 200 21.42 -13.91 1.73
N ALA A 201 20.14 -13.57 1.77
CA ALA A 201 19.39 -13.17 0.58
C ALA A 201 20.00 -11.93 -0.11
N CYS A 202 20.37 -10.91 0.67
CA CYS A 202 21.04 -9.71 0.13
C CYS A 202 22.39 -10.07 -0.52
N ARG A 203 23.21 -10.88 0.14
CA ARG A 203 24.54 -11.25 -0.38
C ARG A 203 24.45 -12.09 -1.66
N ARG A 204 23.51 -13.03 -1.73
CA ARG A 204 23.28 -13.86 -2.92
C ARG A 204 22.84 -13.04 -4.13
N LEU A 205 22.06 -11.97 -3.92
CA LEU A 205 21.68 -11.08 -5.02
C LEU A 205 22.89 -10.38 -5.65
N LEU A 206 23.97 -10.20 -4.88
CA LEU A 206 25.22 -9.57 -5.32
C LEU A 206 26.25 -10.57 -5.86
N THR A 207 25.85 -11.79 -6.21
CA THR A 207 26.73 -12.82 -6.79
C THR A 207 26.65 -12.81 -8.32
N GLY A 208 27.78 -12.96 -9.00
CA GLY A 208 27.89 -12.98 -10.47
C GLY A 208 28.09 -11.61 -11.10
N ALA A 209 28.35 -11.58 -12.41
CA ALA A 209 28.59 -10.33 -13.13
C ALA A 209 27.34 -9.43 -13.12
N PRO A 210 27.46 -8.12 -12.87
CA PRO A 210 28.70 -7.35 -12.89
C PRO A 210 29.32 -7.12 -11.49
N PHE A 211 28.86 -7.81 -10.46
CA PHE A 211 29.27 -7.57 -9.07
C PHE A 211 30.59 -8.24 -8.68
N ASP A 212 30.79 -9.47 -9.14
CA ASP A 212 32.00 -10.26 -8.92
C ASP A 212 32.33 -11.16 -10.14
N ASN A 213 33.42 -11.93 -10.03
CA ASN A 213 33.89 -12.87 -11.05
C ASN A 213 33.62 -14.34 -10.67
N SER A 214 32.71 -14.60 -9.71
CA SER A 214 32.51 -15.92 -9.13
C SER A 214 31.73 -16.89 -10.02
N GLY A 215 31.17 -16.43 -11.14
CA GLY A 215 30.35 -17.24 -12.03
C GLY A 215 29.75 -16.48 -13.22
N GLY A 216 28.55 -16.89 -13.62
CA GLY A 216 27.77 -16.30 -14.71
C GLY A 216 27.27 -14.87 -14.42
N SER A 217 26.28 -14.43 -15.20
CA SER A 217 25.64 -13.13 -14.94
C SER A 217 24.78 -13.21 -13.68
N SER A 218 24.65 -12.11 -12.94
CA SER A 218 23.74 -12.03 -11.82
C SER A 218 22.30 -12.16 -12.30
N THR A 219 21.41 -12.63 -11.44
CA THR A 219 20.00 -12.89 -11.79
C THR A 219 19.32 -11.69 -12.44
N LEU A 220 19.57 -10.47 -11.94
CA LEU A 220 19.00 -9.23 -12.50
C LEU A 220 19.59 -8.89 -13.87
N LEU A 221 20.89 -9.13 -14.08
CA LEU A 221 21.50 -8.91 -15.38
C LEU A 221 21.02 -9.93 -16.41
N GLU A 222 20.87 -11.20 -16.03
CA GLU A 222 20.33 -12.26 -16.89
C GLU A 222 18.91 -11.93 -17.33
N ASP A 223 18.05 -11.55 -16.39
CA ASP A 223 16.67 -11.16 -16.66
C ASP A 223 16.59 -9.94 -17.59
N PHE A 224 17.33 -8.88 -17.29
CA PHE A 224 17.36 -7.69 -18.14
C PHE A 224 17.91 -8.00 -19.54
N THR A 225 18.95 -8.83 -19.63
CA THR A 225 19.52 -9.26 -20.92
C THR A 225 18.48 -10.00 -21.76
N LYS A 226 17.72 -10.92 -21.15
CA LYS A 226 16.63 -11.64 -21.82
C LYS A 226 15.53 -10.69 -22.28
N LYS A 227 15.11 -9.76 -21.42
CA LYS A 227 14.07 -8.76 -21.71
C LYS A 227 14.47 -7.87 -22.89
N VAL A 228 15.65 -7.25 -22.83
CA VAL A 228 16.14 -6.41 -23.91
C VAL A 228 16.30 -7.25 -25.18
N GLY A 229 16.87 -8.46 -25.09
CA GLY A 229 17.00 -9.40 -26.22
C GLY A 229 15.70 -9.71 -26.97
N GLY A 230 14.54 -9.58 -26.31
CA GLY A 230 13.22 -9.74 -26.93
C GLY A 230 12.74 -8.53 -27.74
N LEU A 231 13.36 -7.36 -27.60
CA LEU A 231 13.00 -6.14 -28.32
C LEU A 231 13.40 -6.24 -29.80
N LYS A 232 12.40 -6.19 -30.69
CA LYS A 232 12.60 -6.28 -32.14
C LYS A 232 12.86 -4.94 -32.82
N GLU A 233 12.48 -3.83 -32.18
CA GLU A 233 12.48 -2.49 -32.78
C GLU A 233 13.73 -1.66 -32.41
N ILE A 234 14.79 -2.31 -31.94
CA ILE A 234 16.07 -1.65 -31.62
C ILE A 234 17.22 -2.34 -32.35
N ASP A 235 18.23 -1.56 -32.75
CA ASP A 235 19.46 -2.07 -33.35
C ASP A 235 20.42 -2.65 -32.30
N ASP A 236 21.46 -3.33 -32.77
CA ASP A 236 22.44 -3.99 -31.89
C ASP A 236 23.26 -2.98 -31.07
N ALA A 237 23.53 -1.80 -31.62
CA ALA A 237 24.22 -0.73 -30.91
C ALA A 237 23.41 -0.21 -29.71
N THR A 238 22.10 0.00 -29.90
CA THR A 238 21.18 0.41 -28.82
C THR A 238 21.06 -0.70 -27.78
N ARG A 239 20.99 -1.95 -28.22
CA ARG A 239 20.95 -3.13 -27.33
C ARG A 239 22.20 -3.21 -26.46
N GLU A 240 23.38 -3.06 -27.06
CA GLU A 240 24.65 -3.05 -26.33
C GLU A 240 24.74 -1.88 -25.35
N ARG A 241 24.29 -0.68 -25.76
CA ARG A 241 24.19 0.49 -24.89
C ARG A 241 23.35 0.20 -23.64
N LEU A 242 22.12 -0.32 -23.81
CA LEU A 242 21.23 -0.66 -22.69
C LEU A 242 21.87 -1.67 -21.73
N LEU A 243 22.54 -2.70 -22.25
CA LEU A 243 23.24 -3.69 -21.42
C LEU A 243 24.39 -3.05 -20.62
N ASN A 244 25.15 -2.15 -21.22
CA ASN A 244 26.24 -1.43 -20.54
C ASN A 244 25.74 -0.45 -19.49
N GLU A 245 24.65 0.26 -19.76
CA GLU A 245 23.98 1.14 -18.80
C GLU A 245 23.40 0.34 -17.63
N ALA A 246 22.78 -0.80 -17.87
CA ALA A 246 22.29 -1.68 -16.83
C ALA A 246 23.42 -2.25 -15.96
N ARG A 247 24.53 -2.70 -16.56
CA ARG A 247 25.72 -3.13 -15.80
C ARG A 247 26.23 -2.01 -14.90
N THR A 248 26.28 -0.79 -15.43
CA THR A 248 26.69 0.41 -14.70
C THR A 248 25.75 0.71 -13.53
N ALA A 249 24.44 0.69 -13.75
CA ALA A 249 23.43 0.90 -12.71
C ALA A 249 23.49 -0.17 -11.62
N LEU A 250 23.70 -1.43 -12.00
CA LEU A 250 23.91 -2.53 -11.06
C LEU A 250 25.15 -2.28 -10.19
N GLN A 251 26.30 -1.95 -10.78
CA GLN A 251 27.55 -1.74 -10.05
C GLN A 251 27.57 -0.45 -9.20
N ASN A 252 27.03 0.64 -9.74
CA ASN A 252 27.21 1.97 -9.14
C ASN A 252 26.03 2.41 -8.27
N SER A 253 24.87 1.77 -8.40
CA SER A 253 23.68 2.13 -7.62
C SER A 253 23.16 0.95 -6.80
N LEU A 254 22.83 -0.18 -7.44
CA LEU A 254 22.23 -1.31 -6.71
C LEU A 254 23.20 -1.94 -5.73
N GLN A 255 24.42 -2.28 -6.16
CA GLN A 255 25.40 -2.95 -5.31
C GLN A 255 25.76 -2.13 -4.06
N PRO A 256 26.10 -0.83 -4.14
CA PRO A 256 26.35 -0.01 -2.96
C PRO A 256 25.12 0.12 -2.05
N ALA A 257 23.91 0.21 -2.61
CA ALA A 257 22.69 0.28 -1.81
C ALA A 257 22.48 -1.00 -0.98
N TYR A 258 22.64 -2.18 -1.58
CA TYR A 258 22.55 -3.45 -0.86
C TYR A 258 23.69 -3.61 0.16
N GLN A 259 24.90 -3.16 -0.14
CA GLN A 259 26.02 -3.17 0.82
C GLN A 259 25.72 -2.28 2.04
N GLN A 260 25.18 -1.08 1.83
CA GLN A 260 24.74 -0.20 2.92
C GLN A 260 23.64 -0.86 3.76
N LEU A 261 22.63 -1.46 3.12
CA LEU A 261 21.58 -2.19 3.82
C LEU A 261 22.15 -3.36 4.63
N ILE A 262 23.07 -4.15 4.08
CA ILE A 262 23.76 -5.25 4.78
C ILE A 262 24.48 -4.71 6.02
N SER A 263 25.30 -3.67 5.89
CA SER A 263 26.04 -3.08 7.01
C SER A 263 25.10 -2.54 8.10
N TYR A 264 24.00 -1.89 7.71
CA TYR A 264 22.99 -1.41 8.64
C TYR A 264 22.34 -2.58 9.40
N LEU A 265 21.93 -3.64 8.69
CA LEU A 265 21.28 -4.80 9.30
C LEU A 265 22.23 -5.57 10.23
N GLU A 266 23.51 -5.71 9.90
CA GLU A 266 24.53 -6.31 10.79
C GLU A 266 24.71 -5.50 12.08
N ALA A 267 24.61 -4.17 12.00
CA ALA A 267 24.63 -3.31 13.18
C ALA A 267 23.34 -3.47 14.01
N LEU A 268 22.19 -3.51 13.34
CA LEU A 268 20.88 -3.65 13.99
C LEU A 268 20.70 -5.02 14.66
N GLU A 269 21.24 -6.10 14.07
CA GLU A 269 21.19 -7.47 14.61
C GLU A 269 21.75 -7.54 16.04
N LYS A 270 22.77 -6.74 16.35
CA LYS A 270 23.40 -6.70 17.69
C LYS A 270 22.43 -6.25 18.78
N ARG A 271 21.36 -5.55 18.41
CA ARG A 271 20.29 -5.06 19.29
C ARG A 271 19.02 -5.90 19.21
N ALA A 272 18.97 -6.88 18.30
CA ALA A 272 17.75 -7.65 18.02
C ALA A 272 17.38 -8.59 19.18
N PRO A 273 16.09 -8.66 19.55
CA PRO A 273 15.62 -9.59 20.57
C PRO A 273 15.73 -11.04 20.09
N VAL A 274 15.94 -11.98 21.02
CA VAL A 274 15.96 -13.42 20.70
C VAL A 274 14.55 -13.96 20.48
N GLU A 275 13.62 -13.54 21.34
CA GLU A 275 12.21 -13.87 21.23
C GLU A 275 11.54 -13.01 20.15
N GLY A 276 10.51 -13.54 19.49
CA GLY A 276 9.85 -12.87 18.38
C GLY A 276 8.34 -13.02 18.37
N GLY A 277 7.67 -12.24 19.21
CA GLY A 277 6.21 -12.25 19.34
C GLY A 277 5.59 -10.86 19.21
N ALA A 278 4.37 -10.80 18.67
CA ALA A 278 3.61 -9.54 18.54
C ALA A 278 3.34 -8.85 19.90
N TRP A 279 3.43 -9.59 21.01
CA TRP A 279 3.29 -9.06 22.37
C TRP A 279 4.44 -8.14 22.80
N GLN A 280 5.54 -8.10 22.04
CA GLN A 280 6.71 -7.27 22.34
C GLN A 280 6.60 -5.83 21.81
N PHE A 281 5.59 -5.55 20.98
CA PHE A 281 5.39 -4.20 20.47
C PHE A 281 4.94 -3.27 21.60
N PRO A 282 5.41 -2.00 21.60
CA PRO A 282 4.93 -1.00 22.55
C PRO A 282 3.42 -0.74 22.34
N ASN A 283 2.75 -0.18 23.36
CA ASN A 283 1.31 0.17 23.30
C ASN A 283 1.08 1.57 22.75
#